data_AF-A0A382USM8-F1
#
_entry.id   AF-A0A382USM8-F1
#
_cell.length_a   1.000
_cell.length_b   1.000
_cell.length_c   1.000
_cell.angle_alpha   90.00
_cell.angle_beta   90.00
_cell.angle_gamma   90.00
#
_symmetry.space_group_name_H-M   'P 1'
#
loop_
_entity.id
_entity.type
_entity.pdbx_description
1 polymer ?
#
loop_
_entity_poly.entity_id
_entity_poly.type
_entity_poly.pdbx_seq_one_letter_code
_entity_poly.pdbx_strand_id
1 'polypeptide(L)'
;INDALSDTLAACGDVNRNVLAPPTPSISTLTEQVFEDCKRVSEALLPTTKAYHQIWVEGQPLKLENDDHEDPLYGKTYLPRKFKTAFVIPPLNDTDVLSNCLGFVAIEEDGELIGYNMTAGGGMGMNHNNEKTYPRVADVIGFLRPEHLVEVSKAVLTTHRDFGDRTDRRHARLKYVIAEQGVEWFRNEVNTRAGITLEDSMPFNFTRQGDLHGWHEQFDGNFFIGLHVLSGRVKDTDQVQLKTALRRIVTEYRPEVRLTATQNIVLANITPDKKDAINTLISEHGMDTS
;
A
#
# COMPACT_ATOMS: atom_id res chain seq x y z
N ILE A 1 -3.83 8.61 -19.00
CA ILE A 1 -3.73 7.77 -17.78
C ILE A 1 -4.67 6.58 -17.94
N ASN A 2 -5.98 6.81 -18.10
CA ASN A 2 -6.95 5.75 -18.39
C ASN A 2 -6.58 4.91 -19.63
N ASP A 3 -6.14 5.54 -20.72
CA ASP A 3 -5.70 4.83 -21.94
C ASP A 3 -4.48 3.91 -21.75
N ALA A 4 -3.73 4.10 -20.65
CA ALA A 4 -2.58 3.28 -20.29
C ALA A 4 -2.93 2.21 -19.23
N LEU A 5 -4.23 1.90 -19.08
CA LEU A 5 -4.76 0.92 -18.11
C LEU A 5 -4.41 1.29 -16.65
N SER A 6 -4.38 2.59 -16.35
CA SER A 6 -4.18 3.12 -15.00
C SER A 6 -5.28 4.12 -14.68
N ASP A 7 -5.64 4.25 -13.41
CA ASP A 7 -6.58 5.26 -12.93
C ASP A 7 -5.95 6.17 -11.86
N THR A 8 -6.65 7.25 -11.54
CA THR A 8 -6.33 8.13 -10.40
C THR A 8 -7.50 8.23 -9.43
N LEU A 9 -8.44 7.29 -9.52
CA LEU A 9 -9.59 7.22 -8.65
C LEU A 9 -9.10 7.02 -7.22
N ALA A 10 -9.62 7.83 -6.30
CA ALA A 10 -9.28 7.73 -4.87
C ALA A 10 -7.77 7.89 -4.52
N ALA A 11 -6.93 8.39 -5.43
CA ALA A 11 -5.53 8.71 -5.12
C ALA A 11 -5.41 9.77 -3.99
N CYS A 12 -6.42 10.64 -3.87
CA CYS A 12 -6.58 11.64 -2.81
C CYS A 12 -8.03 11.68 -2.28
N GLY A 13 -8.32 12.54 -1.30
CA GLY A 13 -9.66 12.67 -0.70
C GLY A 13 -9.82 11.97 0.65
N ASP A 14 -11.04 11.80 1.15
CA ASP A 14 -11.29 11.07 2.40
C ASP A 14 -11.79 9.65 2.09
N VAL A 15 -10.86 8.90 1.51
CA VAL A 15 -10.98 7.54 0.96
C VAL A 15 -9.79 6.68 1.41
N ASN A 16 -9.84 5.38 1.14
CA ASN A 16 -8.64 4.56 1.12
C ASN A 16 -7.60 5.12 0.13
N ARG A 17 -6.32 5.05 0.49
CA ARG A 17 -5.20 5.39 -0.39
C ARG A 17 -4.67 4.14 -1.07
N ASN A 18 -3.67 4.31 -1.93
CA ASN A 18 -2.93 3.18 -2.48
C ASN A 18 -2.54 2.20 -1.36
N VAL A 19 -2.90 0.94 -1.54
CA VAL A 19 -2.53 -0.15 -0.62
C VAL A 19 -1.07 -0.52 -0.91
N LEU A 20 -0.23 -0.51 0.12
CA LEU A 20 1.17 -0.87 -0.04
C LEU A 20 1.32 -2.39 0.02
N ALA A 21 2.03 -2.96 -0.95
CA ALA A 21 2.56 -4.32 -0.89
C ALA A 21 4.09 -4.27 -0.75
N PRO A 22 4.73 -5.35 -0.28
CA PRO A 22 6.18 -5.51 -0.37
C PRO A 22 6.64 -5.27 -1.82
N PRO A 23 7.51 -4.27 -2.08
CA PRO A 23 7.99 -3.97 -3.42
C PRO A 23 8.96 -5.02 -3.95
N THR A 24 9.62 -5.79 -3.08
CA THR A 24 10.59 -6.80 -3.48
C THR A 24 9.89 -7.89 -4.32
N PRO A 25 10.36 -8.17 -5.56
CA PRO A 25 9.88 -9.25 -6.41
C PRO A 25 9.95 -10.61 -5.74
N SER A 26 9.17 -11.55 -6.28
CA SER A 26 9.03 -12.86 -5.68
C SER A 26 10.40 -13.53 -5.53
N ILE A 27 10.75 -13.81 -4.29
CA ILE A 27 11.81 -14.74 -3.90
C ILE A 27 11.20 -16.04 -3.31
N SER A 28 9.86 -16.12 -3.28
CA SER A 28 9.07 -17.24 -2.79
C SER A 28 7.60 -17.12 -3.21
N THR A 29 6.89 -18.24 -3.30
CA THR A 29 5.43 -18.31 -3.56
C THR A 29 4.62 -17.44 -2.59
N LEU A 30 5.04 -17.35 -1.33
CA LEU A 30 4.44 -16.49 -0.31
C LEU A 30 4.39 -15.01 -0.76
N THR A 31 5.44 -14.51 -1.41
CA THR A 31 5.49 -13.10 -1.85
C THR A 31 4.41 -12.80 -2.89
N GLU A 32 4.15 -13.73 -3.79
CA GLU A 32 3.10 -13.61 -4.81
C GLU A 32 1.72 -13.64 -4.18
N GLN A 33 1.50 -14.56 -3.22
CA GLN A 33 0.23 -14.64 -2.52
C GLN A 33 -0.08 -13.35 -1.74
N VAL A 34 0.91 -12.79 -1.02
CA VAL A 34 0.75 -11.51 -0.31
C VAL A 34 0.47 -10.35 -1.28
N PHE A 35 1.07 -10.36 -2.47
CA PHE A 35 0.81 -9.36 -3.50
C PHE A 35 -0.62 -9.46 -4.06
N GLU A 36 -1.11 -10.67 -4.32
CA GLU A 36 -2.50 -10.88 -4.76
C GLU A 36 -3.51 -10.52 -3.66
N ASP A 37 -3.21 -10.83 -2.40
CA ASP A 37 -4.03 -10.44 -1.26
C ASP A 37 -4.08 -8.90 -1.09
N CYS A 38 -2.97 -8.21 -1.34
CA CYS A 38 -2.95 -6.76 -1.40
C CYS A 38 -3.88 -6.21 -2.50
N LYS A 39 -3.86 -6.79 -3.70
CA LYS A 39 -4.77 -6.40 -4.80
C LYS A 39 -6.22 -6.61 -4.41
N ARG A 40 -6.56 -7.79 -3.86
CA ARG A 40 -7.91 -8.11 -3.37
C ARG A 40 -8.41 -7.07 -2.38
N VAL A 41 -7.57 -6.63 -1.43
CA VAL A 41 -7.93 -5.58 -0.48
C VAL A 41 -8.02 -4.21 -1.15
N SER A 42 -7.10 -3.87 -2.05
CA SER A 42 -7.14 -2.61 -2.81
C SER A 42 -8.46 -2.46 -3.57
N GLU A 43 -8.84 -3.48 -4.34
CA GLU A 43 -10.09 -3.52 -5.11
C GLU A 43 -11.32 -3.47 -4.19
N ALA A 44 -11.31 -4.23 -3.09
CA ALA A 44 -12.43 -4.29 -2.16
C ALA A 44 -12.68 -2.98 -1.39
N LEU A 45 -11.68 -2.09 -1.31
CA LEU A 45 -11.76 -0.80 -0.64
C LEU A 45 -11.92 0.37 -1.62
N LEU A 46 -12.02 0.12 -2.94
CA LEU A 46 -12.32 1.18 -3.90
C LEU A 46 -13.71 1.76 -3.66
N PRO A 47 -13.87 3.10 -3.75
CA PRO A 47 -15.20 3.68 -3.77
C PRO A 47 -15.85 3.43 -5.13
N THR A 48 -17.14 3.15 -5.09
CA THR A 48 -18.04 3.16 -6.24
C THR A 48 -18.50 4.59 -6.52
N THR A 49 -18.28 5.07 -7.74
CA THR A 49 -18.75 6.39 -8.17
C THR A 49 -18.91 6.45 -9.67
N LYS A 50 -19.97 7.13 -10.14
CA LYS A 50 -20.16 7.44 -11.57
C LYS A 50 -19.30 8.62 -12.02
N ALA A 51 -18.89 9.48 -11.08
CA ALA A 51 -18.26 10.76 -11.39
C ALA A 51 -16.93 10.62 -12.11
N TYR A 52 -16.09 9.66 -11.72
CA TYR A 52 -14.78 9.48 -12.34
C TYR A 52 -14.89 9.12 -13.83
N HIS A 53 -15.73 8.13 -14.15
CA HIS A 53 -15.94 7.70 -15.53
C HIS A 53 -16.60 8.79 -16.37
N GLN A 54 -17.69 9.39 -15.87
CA GLN A 54 -18.39 10.43 -16.63
C GLN A 54 -17.47 11.60 -16.97
N ILE A 55 -16.72 12.12 -15.99
CA ILE A 55 -15.88 13.30 -16.20
C ILE A 55 -14.63 12.95 -17.03
N TRP A 56 -13.92 11.86 -16.68
CA TRP A 56 -12.56 11.63 -17.18
C TRP A 56 -12.45 10.54 -18.25
N VAL A 57 -13.49 9.74 -18.47
CA VAL A 57 -13.53 8.71 -19.51
C VAL A 57 -14.49 9.13 -20.62
N GLU A 58 -15.69 9.58 -20.27
CA GLU A 58 -16.73 9.96 -21.24
C GLU A 58 -16.73 11.45 -21.62
N GLY A 59 -16.01 12.28 -20.86
CA GLY A 59 -15.96 13.73 -21.07
C GLY A 59 -17.31 14.43 -20.83
N GLN A 60 -18.21 13.80 -20.08
CA GLN A 60 -19.53 14.32 -19.77
C GLN A 60 -19.53 15.11 -18.46
N PRO A 61 -20.23 16.27 -18.41
CA PRO A 61 -20.40 17.00 -17.17
C PRO A 61 -21.24 16.17 -16.19
N LEU A 62 -20.80 16.14 -14.93
CA LEU A 62 -21.54 15.48 -13.85
C LEU A 62 -22.86 16.22 -13.60
N LYS A 63 -23.98 15.52 -13.77
CA LYS A 63 -25.31 16.04 -13.40
C LYS A 63 -25.60 15.66 -11.95
N LEU A 64 -25.48 16.63 -11.05
CA LEU A 64 -25.69 16.44 -9.60
C LEU A 64 -27.17 16.51 -9.20
N GLU A 65 -28.06 16.90 -10.11
CA GLU A 65 -29.50 16.98 -9.85
C GLU A 65 -30.08 15.57 -9.68
N ASN A 66 -30.71 15.30 -8.53
CA ASN A 66 -31.30 14.00 -8.17
C ASN A 66 -30.29 12.84 -8.07
N ASP A 67 -29.02 13.10 -7.75
CA ASP A 67 -28.07 12.02 -7.46
C ASP A 67 -28.34 11.42 -6.08
N ASP A 68 -29.01 10.27 -6.07
CA ASP A 68 -29.30 9.44 -4.90
C ASP A 68 -28.22 8.39 -4.64
N HIS A 69 -27.09 8.44 -5.36
CA HIS A 69 -25.99 7.51 -5.19
C HIS A 69 -25.43 7.56 -3.77
N GLU A 70 -25.47 6.41 -3.11
CA GLU A 70 -24.83 6.18 -1.83
C GLU A 70 -23.86 5.02 -2.00
N ASP A 71 -22.59 5.27 -1.73
CA ASP A 71 -21.58 4.23 -1.79
C ASP A 71 -21.85 3.20 -0.66
N PRO A 72 -21.89 1.89 -0.96
CA PRO A 72 -22.24 0.88 0.04
C PRO A 72 -21.21 0.77 1.17
N LEU A 73 -19.95 1.14 0.93
CA LEU A 73 -18.87 1.09 1.90
C LEU A 73 -18.63 2.47 2.55
N TYR A 74 -18.61 3.53 1.74
CA TYR A 74 -18.25 4.88 2.14
C TYR A 74 -19.44 5.73 2.60
N GLY A 75 -20.67 5.35 2.24
CA GLY A 75 -21.88 6.13 2.46
C GLY A 75 -21.85 7.47 1.72
N LYS A 76 -22.82 8.34 2.03
CA LYS A 76 -22.94 9.66 1.38
C LYS A 76 -21.75 10.59 1.66
N THR A 77 -21.14 10.49 2.83
CA THR A 77 -20.14 11.45 3.32
C THR A 77 -18.71 10.95 3.23
N TYR A 78 -18.48 9.75 2.67
CA TYR A 78 -17.17 9.12 2.64
C TYR A 78 -16.51 9.04 4.04
N LEU A 79 -15.20 8.86 4.14
CA LEU A 79 -14.52 8.76 5.44
C LEU A 79 -14.35 10.14 6.10
N PRO A 80 -14.14 10.21 7.42
CA PRO A 80 -13.77 11.46 8.10
C PRO A 80 -12.41 12.02 7.63
N ARG A 81 -11.50 11.11 7.26
CA ARG A 81 -10.16 11.43 6.77
C ARG A 81 -9.54 10.27 5.99
N LYS A 82 -8.46 10.56 5.25
CA LYS A 82 -7.62 9.58 4.55
C LYS A 82 -7.37 8.31 5.37
N PHE A 83 -7.53 7.17 4.72
CA PHE A 83 -7.27 5.85 5.26
C PHE A 83 -6.11 5.22 4.47
N LYS A 84 -5.22 4.49 5.15
CA LYS A 84 -4.02 3.90 4.54
C LYS A 84 -3.89 2.46 4.97
N THR A 85 -3.57 1.59 4.02
CA THR A 85 -3.39 0.16 4.24
C THR A 85 -2.02 -0.27 3.74
N ALA A 86 -1.35 -1.17 4.47
CA ALA A 86 -0.08 -1.74 4.07
C ALA A 86 0.03 -3.23 4.42
N PHE A 87 0.69 -3.99 3.56
CA PHE A 87 1.12 -5.36 3.79
C PHE A 87 2.63 -5.41 3.94
N VAL A 88 3.13 -6.39 4.69
CA VAL A 88 4.56 -6.56 4.93
C VAL A 88 4.89 -8.03 5.17
N ILE A 89 6.10 -8.43 4.78
CA ILE A 89 6.63 -9.78 5.01
C ILE A 89 7.86 -9.67 5.93
N PRO A 90 7.78 -10.14 7.19
CA PRO A 90 8.95 -10.23 8.06
C PRO A 90 10.10 -11.01 7.42
N PRO A 91 11.36 -10.66 7.73
CA PRO A 91 11.76 -9.68 8.74
C PRO A 91 11.94 -8.26 8.19
N LEU A 92 11.51 -7.98 6.96
CA LEU A 92 11.70 -6.69 6.28
C LEU A 92 10.44 -5.81 6.41
N ASN A 93 10.56 -4.65 7.05
CA ASN A 93 9.49 -3.65 7.14
C ASN A 93 9.60 -2.54 6.09
N ASP A 94 9.70 -2.92 4.83
CA ASP A 94 9.90 -2.01 3.69
C ASP A 94 8.68 -1.13 3.37
N THR A 95 7.48 -1.50 3.80
CA THR A 95 6.25 -0.69 3.66
C THR A 95 5.94 0.22 4.86
N ASP A 96 6.77 0.17 5.91
CA ASP A 96 6.55 0.87 7.16
C ASP A 96 5.13 0.65 7.72
N VAL A 97 4.77 -0.63 7.89
CA VAL A 97 3.39 -1.08 8.14
C VAL A 97 2.77 -0.38 9.35
N LEU A 98 3.55 -0.13 10.39
CA LEU A 98 3.09 0.42 11.66
C LEU A 98 2.70 1.90 11.59
N SER A 99 2.99 2.58 10.47
CA SER A 99 2.58 3.96 10.21
C SER A 99 1.19 4.08 9.56
N ASN A 100 0.55 2.96 9.24
CA ASN A 100 -0.69 2.89 8.46
C ASN A 100 -1.95 2.74 9.35
N CYS A 101 -3.12 3.10 8.80
CA CYS A 101 -4.38 2.94 9.52
C CYS A 101 -4.70 1.47 9.76
N LEU A 102 -4.44 0.65 8.74
CA LEU A 102 -4.57 -0.80 8.74
C LEU A 102 -3.27 -1.38 8.20
N GLY A 103 -2.77 -2.42 8.85
CA GLY A 103 -1.59 -3.15 8.44
C GLY A 103 -1.82 -4.65 8.51
N PHE A 104 -1.14 -5.39 7.64
CA PHE A 104 -1.14 -6.85 7.63
C PHE A 104 0.31 -7.34 7.61
N VAL A 105 0.72 -8.00 8.68
CA VAL A 105 2.02 -8.65 8.81
C VAL A 105 1.85 -10.11 8.47
N ALA A 106 2.44 -10.55 7.34
CA ALA A 106 2.37 -11.94 6.92
C ALA A 106 3.01 -12.86 7.97
N ILE A 107 2.33 -13.96 8.26
CA ILE A 107 2.83 -15.02 9.13
C ILE A 107 3.04 -16.27 8.27
N GLU A 108 4.27 -16.76 8.31
CA GLU A 108 4.76 -17.88 7.54
C GLU A 108 5.04 -19.06 8.46
N GLU A 109 4.70 -20.26 7.99
CA GLU A 109 5.08 -21.53 8.60
C GLU A 109 5.49 -22.50 7.48
N ASP A 110 6.68 -23.08 7.58
CA ASP A 110 7.26 -24.03 6.60
C ASP A 110 7.27 -23.54 5.13
N GLY A 111 7.47 -22.23 4.93
CA GLY A 111 7.50 -21.55 3.64
C GLY A 111 6.12 -21.12 3.11
N GLU A 112 5.05 -21.43 3.83
CA GLU A 112 3.67 -21.19 3.42
C GLU A 112 3.02 -20.07 4.23
N LEU A 113 2.21 -19.26 3.57
CA LEU A 113 1.43 -18.20 4.24
C LEU A 113 0.26 -18.82 5.00
N ILE A 114 0.30 -18.77 6.33
CA ILE A 114 -0.81 -19.28 7.17
C ILE A 114 -1.82 -18.18 7.52
N GLY A 115 -1.43 -16.91 7.43
CA GLY A 115 -2.32 -15.78 7.66
C GLY A 115 -1.58 -14.49 7.99
N TYR A 116 -2.26 -13.59 8.69
CA TYR A 116 -1.77 -12.26 8.97
C TYR A 116 -2.04 -11.85 10.41
N ASN A 117 -1.05 -11.22 11.04
CA ASN A 117 -1.33 -10.32 12.15
C ASN A 117 -1.83 -8.99 11.61
N MET A 118 -3.04 -8.60 11.98
CA MET A 118 -3.58 -7.28 11.71
C MET A 118 -2.99 -6.26 12.69
N THR A 119 -2.52 -5.12 12.16
CA THR A 119 -2.20 -3.93 12.95
C THR A 119 -3.17 -2.80 12.64
N ALA A 120 -3.45 -1.92 13.60
CA ALA A 120 -4.33 -0.78 13.36
C ALA A 120 -3.95 0.47 14.17
N GLY A 121 -4.32 1.64 13.64
CA GLY A 121 -4.21 2.92 14.35
C GLY A 121 -2.84 3.59 14.25
N GLY A 122 -2.05 3.30 13.22
CA GLY A 122 -0.84 4.04 12.90
C GLY A 122 -1.13 5.39 12.23
N GLY A 123 -0.22 6.35 12.42
CA GLY A 123 -0.23 7.58 11.63
C GLY A 123 0.64 8.71 12.14
N MET A 124 1.44 9.29 11.25
CA MET A 124 2.48 10.28 11.57
C MET A 124 2.00 11.73 11.73
N GLY A 125 0.81 12.08 11.25
CA GLY A 125 0.37 13.48 11.22
C GLY A 125 0.22 14.09 12.62
N MET A 126 0.86 15.24 12.85
CA MET A 126 0.76 16.04 14.07
C MET A 126 0.87 17.53 13.73
N ASN A 127 0.48 18.40 14.66
CA ASN A 127 0.69 19.83 14.56
C ASN A 127 1.62 20.30 15.68
N HIS A 128 2.58 21.16 15.35
CA HIS A 128 3.41 21.81 16.35
C HIS A 128 2.54 22.61 17.33
N ASN A 129 2.92 22.59 18.60
CA ASN A 129 2.23 23.28 19.70
C ASN A 129 0.77 22.83 19.91
N ASN A 130 0.41 21.61 19.48
CA ASN A 130 -0.89 21.01 19.80
C ASN A 130 -0.70 19.56 20.28
N GLU A 131 -0.66 19.38 21.59
CA GLU A 131 -0.47 18.09 22.25
C GLU A 131 -1.61 17.10 21.99
N LYS A 132 -2.80 17.58 21.59
CA LYS A 132 -3.92 16.72 21.17
C LYS A 132 -3.64 16.01 19.85
N THR A 133 -2.57 16.38 19.14
CA THR A 133 -2.15 15.73 17.90
C THR A 133 -0.74 15.17 18.01
N TYR A 134 -0.58 13.87 17.81
CA TYR A 134 0.69 13.16 18.03
C TYR A 134 0.87 12.04 16.99
N PRO A 135 2.10 11.70 16.58
CA PRO A 135 2.34 10.48 15.80
C PRO A 135 2.00 9.25 16.64
N ARG A 136 1.50 8.20 16.02
CA ARG A 136 1.14 6.94 16.69
C ARG A 136 1.60 5.75 15.87
N VAL A 137 2.17 4.75 16.54
CA VAL A 137 2.50 3.43 15.99
C VAL A 137 1.23 2.56 16.10
N ALA A 138 0.94 1.77 15.07
CA ALA A 138 -0.19 0.85 15.09
C ALA A 138 -0.03 -0.23 16.18
N ASP A 139 -1.13 -0.63 16.82
CA ASP A 139 -1.15 -1.78 17.73
C ASP A 139 -1.34 -3.06 16.92
N VAL A 140 -0.80 -4.17 17.42
CA VAL A 140 -1.15 -5.51 16.91
C VAL A 140 -2.51 -5.88 17.50
N ILE A 141 -3.50 -6.09 16.64
CA ILE A 141 -4.90 -6.28 17.05
C ILE A 141 -5.23 -7.76 17.20
N GLY A 142 -4.74 -8.62 16.32
CA GLY A 142 -5.03 -10.06 16.32
C GLY A 142 -4.63 -10.72 15.01
N PHE A 143 -4.79 -12.05 14.96
CA PHE A 143 -4.50 -12.86 13.78
C PHE A 143 -5.77 -13.20 13.00
N LEU A 144 -5.64 -13.29 11.66
CA LEU A 144 -6.67 -13.77 10.76
C LEU A 144 -6.08 -14.62 9.64
N ARG A 145 -6.89 -15.55 9.13
CA ARG A 145 -6.57 -16.30 7.91
C ARG A 145 -6.84 -15.49 6.64
N PRO A 146 -6.18 -15.81 5.50
CA PRO A 146 -6.29 -15.02 4.26
C PRO A 146 -7.71 -14.91 3.69
N GLU A 147 -8.57 -15.91 3.92
CA GLU A 147 -9.98 -15.86 3.52
C GLU A 147 -10.73 -14.70 4.16
N HIS A 148 -10.28 -14.22 5.33
CA HIS A 148 -10.94 -13.18 6.11
C HIS A 148 -10.48 -11.74 5.84
N LEU A 149 -9.49 -11.57 4.97
CA LEU A 149 -8.85 -10.28 4.71
C LEU A 149 -9.83 -9.18 4.29
N VAL A 150 -10.79 -9.52 3.42
CA VAL A 150 -11.67 -8.53 2.80
C VAL A 150 -12.72 -8.03 3.79
N GLU A 151 -13.40 -8.91 4.51
CA GLU A 151 -14.39 -8.52 5.51
C GLU A 151 -13.76 -7.76 6.68
N VAL A 152 -12.57 -8.17 7.13
CA VAL A 152 -11.84 -7.47 8.19
C VAL A 152 -11.40 -6.08 7.74
N SER A 153 -10.89 -5.95 6.50
CA SER A 153 -10.53 -4.64 5.94
C SER A 153 -11.73 -3.70 5.86
N LYS A 154 -12.89 -4.19 5.42
CA LYS A 154 -14.15 -3.42 5.39
C LYS A 154 -14.66 -3.09 6.78
N ALA A 155 -14.55 -4.01 7.74
CA ALA A 155 -14.91 -3.78 9.13
C ALA A 155 -14.10 -2.62 9.71
N VAL A 156 -12.77 -2.65 9.57
CA VAL A 156 -11.89 -1.57 10.04
C VAL A 156 -12.22 -0.23 9.36
N LEU A 157 -12.41 -0.23 8.04
CA LEU A 157 -12.72 0.99 7.29
C LEU A 157 -14.06 1.58 7.75
N THR A 158 -15.08 0.76 7.94
CA THR A 158 -16.41 1.24 8.38
C THR A 158 -16.41 1.65 9.85
N THR A 159 -15.62 1.01 10.72
CA THR A 159 -15.39 1.51 12.09
C THR A 159 -14.80 2.92 12.05
N HIS A 160 -13.79 3.15 11.21
CA HIS A 160 -13.25 4.50 11.00
C HIS A 160 -14.30 5.48 10.44
N ARG A 161 -15.13 5.03 9.49
CA ARG A 161 -16.22 5.83 8.89
C ARG A 161 -17.22 6.32 9.94
N ASP A 162 -17.59 5.45 10.86
CA ASP A 162 -18.71 5.66 11.78
C ASP A 162 -18.29 6.35 13.08
N PHE A 163 -17.07 6.06 13.58
CA PHE A 163 -16.59 6.59 14.86
C PHE A 163 -15.53 7.70 14.74
N GLY A 164 -14.98 7.93 13.54
CA GLY A 164 -13.99 8.99 13.36
C GLY A 164 -14.61 10.39 13.44
N ASP A 165 -13.91 11.31 14.10
CA ASP A 165 -14.35 12.70 14.28
C ASP A 165 -14.53 13.43 12.94
N ARG A 166 -15.72 13.98 12.69
CA ARG A 166 -16.05 14.77 11.49
C ARG A 166 -16.10 16.28 11.78
N THR A 167 -15.90 16.69 13.02
CA THR A 167 -15.94 18.09 13.47
C THR A 167 -14.54 18.72 13.49
N ASP A 168 -13.50 17.99 13.91
CA ASP A 168 -12.10 18.42 13.81
C ASP A 168 -11.28 17.50 12.91
N ARG A 169 -10.95 18.00 11.72
CA ARG A 169 -10.13 17.29 10.72
C ARG A 169 -8.73 16.91 11.23
N ARG A 170 -8.20 17.59 12.24
CA ARG A 170 -6.90 17.27 12.87
C ARG A 170 -6.99 16.04 13.76
N HIS A 171 -8.18 15.76 14.28
CA HIS A 171 -8.53 14.63 15.13
C HIS A 171 -9.25 13.48 14.37
N ALA A 172 -9.53 13.68 13.09
CA ALA A 172 -10.33 12.78 12.26
C ALA A 172 -9.66 11.48 11.79
N ARG A 173 -8.51 11.05 12.32
CA ARG A 173 -7.82 9.80 11.88
C ARG A 173 -8.13 8.64 12.83
N LEU A 174 -8.22 7.41 12.28
CA LEU A 174 -8.47 6.18 13.06
C LEU A 174 -7.59 6.03 14.31
N LYS A 175 -6.34 6.49 14.27
CA LYS A 175 -5.42 6.45 15.41
C LYS A 175 -5.99 7.09 16.69
N TYR A 176 -6.83 8.11 16.56
CA TYR A 176 -7.47 8.77 17.70
C TYR A 176 -8.65 7.96 18.24
N VAL A 177 -9.48 7.40 17.35
CA VAL A 177 -10.57 6.49 17.74
C VAL A 177 -10.02 5.34 18.58
N ILE A 178 -8.93 4.69 18.13
CA ILE A 178 -8.32 3.57 18.87
C ILE A 178 -7.67 4.06 20.17
N ALA A 179 -7.02 5.23 20.16
CA ALA A 179 -6.42 5.77 21.38
C ALA A 179 -7.46 6.12 22.47
N GLU A 180 -8.66 6.55 22.08
CA GLU A 180 -9.72 6.96 23.01
C GLU A 180 -10.60 5.79 23.46
N GLN A 181 -10.97 4.90 22.53
CA GLN A 181 -11.85 3.76 22.83
C GLN A 181 -11.08 2.53 23.35
N GLY A 182 -9.80 2.42 23.00
CA GLY A 182 -8.94 1.30 23.36
C GLY A 182 -8.93 0.15 22.34
N VAL A 183 -7.87 -0.66 22.41
CA VAL A 183 -7.60 -1.77 21.48
C VAL A 183 -8.65 -2.89 21.61
N GLU A 184 -9.07 -3.22 22.83
CA GLU A 184 -10.06 -4.27 23.08
C GLU A 184 -11.42 -3.92 22.47
N TRP A 185 -11.90 -2.69 22.70
CA TRP A 185 -13.11 -2.19 22.07
C TRP A 185 -13.01 -2.28 20.54
N PHE A 186 -11.89 -1.83 19.97
CA PHE A 186 -11.69 -1.84 18.53
C PHE A 186 -11.69 -3.25 17.95
N ARG A 187 -11.02 -4.21 18.62
CA ARG A 187 -11.03 -5.62 18.23
C ARG A 187 -12.45 -6.19 18.22
N ASN A 188 -13.24 -5.90 19.25
CA ASN A 188 -14.63 -6.38 19.36
C ASN A 188 -15.54 -5.77 18.27
N GLU A 189 -15.35 -4.49 17.95
CA GLU A 189 -16.10 -3.83 16.88
C GLU A 189 -15.75 -4.42 15.51
N VAL A 190 -14.46 -4.68 15.25
CA VAL A 190 -14.01 -5.34 14.02
C VAL A 190 -14.59 -6.74 13.91
N ASN A 191 -14.51 -7.54 14.98
CA ASN A 191 -15.08 -8.90 15.04
C ASN A 191 -16.59 -8.89 14.71
N THR A 192 -17.33 -7.98 15.34
CA THR A 192 -18.79 -7.85 15.15
C THR A 192 -19.13 -7.52 13.70
N ARG A 193 -18.42 -6.57 13.09
CA ARG A 193 -18.67 -6.14 11.71
C ARG A 193 -18.21 -7.15 10.67
N ALA A 194 -17.10 -7.83 10.92
CA ALA A 194 -16.56 -8.84 10.02
C ALA A 194 -17.31 -10.17 10.13
N GLY A 195 -18.03 -10.41 11.23
CA GLY A 195 -18.70 -11.68 11.48
C GLY A 195 -17.73 -12.82 11.81
N ILE A 196 -16.56 -12.48 12.34
CA ILE A 196 -15.51 -13.43 12.71
C ILE A 196 -14.95 -13.10 14.10
N THR A 197 -14.14 -14.01 14.65
CA THR A 197 -13.34 -13.74 15.83
C THR A 197 -11.88 -13.80 15.43
N LEU A 198 -11.20 -12.65 15.48
CA LEU A 198 -9.74 -12.61 15.36
C LEU A 198 -9.11 -13.51 16.43
N GLU A 199 -8.07 -14.25 16.05
CA GLU A 199 -7.27 -15.06 16.96
C GLU A 199 -6.19 -14.20 17.66
N ASP A 200 -5.51 -14.75 18.65
CA ASP A 200 -4.37 -14.08 19.26
C ASP A 200 -3.23 -13.92 18.26
N SER A 201 -2.51 -12.81 18.35
CA SER A 201 -1.44 -12.51 17.41
C SER A 201 -0.30 -13.51 17.52
N MET A 202 0.25 -13.93 16.39
CA MET A 202 1.42 -14.79 16.33
C MET A 202 2.73 -14.00 16.48
N PRO A 203 3.84 -14.62 16.94
CA PRO A 203 5.11 -13.92 17.04
C PRO A 203 5.65 -13.52 15.66
N PHE A 204 6.27 -12.35 15.58
CA PHE A 204 7.00 -11.87 14.39
C PHE A 204 8.11 -10.92 14.84
N ASN A 205 9.09 -10.69 13.97
CA ASN A 205 10.15 -9.73 14.23
C ASN A 205 10.60 -9.04 12.94
N PHE A 206 10.78 -7.72 13.00
CA PHE A 206 11.42 -6.97 11.93
C PHE A 206 12.89 -6.73 12.29
N THR A 207 13.80 -7.08 11.38
CA THR A 207 15.25 -6.85 11.56
C THR A 207 15.79 -5.75 10.66
N ARG A 208 15.03 -5.37 9.63
CA ARG A 208 15.46 -4.38 8.64
C ARG A 208 14.30 -3.56 8.11
N GLN A 209 14.62 -2.36 7.62
CA GLN A 209 13.78 -1.51 6.80
C GLN A 209 14.61 -1.02 5.60
N GLY A 210 13.94 -0.68 4.50
CA GLY A 210 14.56 -0.13 3.29
C GLY A 210 14.73 -1.16 2.18
N ASP A 211 14.99 -0.66 0.97
CA ASP A 211 14.97 -1.49 -0.23
C ASP A 211 16.24 -2.33 -0.39
N LEU A 212 16.15 -3.36 -1.22
CA LEU A 212 17.32 -4.08 -1.73
C LEU A 212 17.81 -3.38 -3.00
N HIS A 213 18.98 -2.76 -2.93
CA HIS A 213 19.63 -2.12 -4.07
C HIS A 213 20.49 -3.11 -4.86
N GLY A 214 20.75 -2.79 -6.12
CA GLY A 214 21.56 -3.61 -7.02
C GLY A 214 20.83 -4.86 -7.51
N TRP A 215 21.60 -5.75 -8.14
CA TRP A 215 21.09 -6.96 -8.78
C TRP A 215 20.88 -8.12 -7.81
N HIS A 216 19.73 -8.77 -7.90
CA HIS A 216 19.35 -9.96 -7.13
C HIS A 216 18.67 -10.98 -8.03
N GLU A 217 18.74 -12.26 -7.66
CA GLU A 217 18.06 -13.37 -8.34
C GLU A 217 16.68 -13.61 -7.71
N GLN A 218 15.69 -13.89 -8.54
CA GLN A 218 14.34 -14.29 -8.17
C GLN A 218 14.25 -15.82 -8.05
N PHE A 219 13.22 -16.33 -7.39
CA PHE A 219 13.07 -17.78 -7.18
C PHE A 219 12.93 -18.60 -8.47
N ASP A 220 12.50 -17.97 -9.56
CA ASP A 220 12.29 -18.56 -10.89
C ASP A 220 13.53 -18.47 -11.80
N GLY A 221 14.66 -17.97 -11.29
CA GLY A 221 15.91 -17.76 -12.03
C GLY A 221 15.97 -16.48 -12.87
N ASN A 222 14.92 -15.65 -12.84
CA ASN A 222 14.98 -14.28 -13.35
C ASN A 222 15.74 -13.37 -12.39
N PHE A 223 16.01 -12.14 -12.81
CA PHE A 223 16.67 -11.13 -11.99
C PHE A 223 15.76 -9.93 -11.73
N PHE A 224 16.02 -9.24 -10.64
CA PHE A 224 15.57 -7.88 -10.43
C PHE A 224 16.74 -6.96 -10.05
N ILE A 225 16.57 -5.67 -10.32
CA ILE A 225 17.50 -4.62 -9.88
C ILE A 225 16.75 -3.52 -9.11
N GLY A 226 17.21 -3.23 -7.90
CA GLY A 226 16.76 -2.07 -7.12
C GLY A 226 17.61 -0.85 -7.42
N LEU A 227 16.99 0.18 -7.98
CA LEU A 227 17.63 1.43 -8.38
C LEU A 227 17.34 2.52 -7.35
N HIS A 228 18.39 3.03 -6.69
CA HIS A 228 18.24 4.19 -5.83
C HIS A 228 17.87 5.43 -6.65
N VAL A 229 16.80 6.11 -6.25
CA VAL A 229 16.34 7.36 -6.88
C VAL A 229 16.26 8.42 -5.80
N LEU A 230 17.19 9.37 -5.84
CA LEU A 230 17.25 10.45 -4.85
C LEU A 230 15.91 11.20 -4.80
N SER A 231 15.22 11.07 -3.66
CA SER A 231 13.89 11.65 -3.39
C SER A 231 12.81 11.27 -4.43
N GLY A 232 12.94 10.11 -5.09
CA GLY A 232 12.02 9.67 -6.15
C GLY A 232 11.95 10.57 -7.37
N ARG A 233 12.94 11.47 -7.56
CA ARG A 233 12.92 12.44 -8.67
C ARG A 233 13.49 11.83 -9.95
N VAL A 234 12.62 11.34 -10.81
CA VAL A 234 12.99 10.88 -12.16
C VAL A 234 13.15 12.08 -13.12
N LYS A 235 14.40 12.47 -13.39
CA LYS A 235 14.77 13.50 -14.37
C LYS A 235 16.17 13.22 -14.91
N ASP A 236 16.49 13.80 -16.06
CA ASP A 236 17.87 13.84 -16.54
C ASP A 236 18.60 15.04 -15.93
N THR A 237 19.89 14.86 -15.67
CA THR A 237 20.86 15.91 -15.31
C THR A 237 22.09 15.79 -16.20
N ASP A 238 23.04 16.70 -16.03
CA ASP A 238 24.33 16.65 -16.77
C ASP A 238 25.15 15.40 -16.41
N GLN A 239 24.95 14.83 -15.22
CA GLN A 239 25.70 13.67 -14.71
C GLN A 239 24.93 12.35 -14.89
N VAL A 240 23.60 12.37 -14.76
CA VAL A 240 22.77 11.16 -14.76
C VAL A 240 21.55 11.34 -15.64
N GLN A 241 21.42 10.53 -16.68
CA GLN A 241 20.29 10.54 -17.61
C GLN A 241 19.21 9.51 -17.22
N LEU A 242 18.75 9.56 -15.97
CA LEU A 242 17.86 8.57 -15.36
C LEU A 242 16.53 8.40 -16.11
N LYS A 243 15.89 9.50 -16.51
CA LYS A 243 14.58 9.45 -17.18
C LYS A 243 14.72 8.81 -18.56
N THR A 244 15.76 9.19 -19.29
CA THR A 244 16.07 8.63 -20.60
C THR A 244 16.39 7.14 -20.51
N ALA A 245 17.24 6.74 -19.55
CA ALA A 245 17.59 5.35 -19.33
C ALA A 245 16.37 4.48 -18.98
N LEU A 246 15.58 4.87 -17.98
CA LEU A 246 14.37 4.13 -17.59
C LEU A 246 13.38 4.00 -18.75
N ARG A 247 13.18 5.07 -19.52
CA ARG A 247 12.28 5.04 -20.68
C ARG A 247 12.76 4.02 -21.72
N ARG A 248 14.06 3.99 -22.02
CA ARG A 248 14.63 3.03 -22.96
C ARG A 248 14.49 1.60 -22.44
N ILE A 249 14.88 1.36 -21.18
CA ILE A 249 14.78 0.02 -20.58
C ILE A 249 13.35 -0.51 -20.64
N VAL A 250 12.36 0.29 -20.24
CA VAL A 250 10.94 -0.09 -20.26
C VAL A 250 10.44 -0.33 -21.69
N THR A 251 10.88 0.47 -22.66
CA THR A 251 10.45 0.34 -24.06
C THR A 251 11.05 -0.91 -24.73
N GLU A 252 12.35 -1.15 -24.50
CA GLU A 252 13.13 -2.18 -25.18
C GLU A 252 12.98 -3.57 -24.52
N TYR A 253 12.99 -3.64 -23.18
CA TYR A 253 13.04 -4.91 -22.44
C TYR A 253 11.75 -5.27 -21.71
N ARG A 254 10.85 -4.29 -21.50
CA ARG A 254 9.55 -4.45 -20.81
C ARG A 254 9.62 -5.20 -19.47
N PRO A 255 10.54 -4.84 -18.54
CA PRO A 255 10.51 -5.40 -17.19
C PRO A 255 9.23 -4.98 -16.47
N GLU A 256 8.88 -5.73 -15.42
CA GLU A 256 7.93 -5.22 -14.44
C GLU A 256 8.57 -4.07 -13.67
N VAL A 257 7.83 -2.97 -13.47
CA VAL A 257 8.32 -1.79 -12.74
C VAL A 257 7.56 -1.68 -11.43
N ARG A 258 8.27 -1.74 -10.30
CA ARG A 258 7.71 -1.55 -8.97
C ARG A 258 8.26 -0.28 -8.33
N LEU A 259 7.36 0.54 -7.78
CA LEU A 259 7.73 1.72 -7.01
C LEU A 259 7.76 1.35 -5.53
N THR A 260 8.84 1.69 -4.84
CA THR A 260 9.01 1.33 -3.43
C THR A 260 8.45 2.41 -2.50
N ALA A 261 8.13 2.03 -1.26
CA ALA A 261 7.66 2.98 -0.25
C ALA A 261 8.74 3.99 0.15
N THR A 262 10.02 3.70 -0.14
CA THR A 262 11.15 4.61 0.09
C THR A 262 11.54 5.43 -1.13
N GLN A 263 10.66 5.49 -2.14
CA GLN A 263 10.75 6.36 -3.32
C GLN A 263 11.76 5.89 -4.38
N ASN A 264 12.15 4.63 -4.36
CA ASN A 264 13.02 4.04 -5.37
C ASN A 264 12.23 3.23 -6.41
N ILE A 265 12.95 2.66 -7.37
CA ILE A 265 12.38 1.87 -8.46
C ILE A 265 13.03 0.49 -8.46
N VAL A 266 12.23 -0.56 -8.55
CA VAL A 266 12.69 -1.92 -8.86
C VAL A 266 12.28 -2.29 -10.27
N LEU A 267 13.22 -2.80 -11.06
CA LEU A 267 12.95 -3.43 -12.35
C LEU A 267 13.05 -4.94 -12.17
N ALA A 268 11.97 -5.67 -12.39
CA ALA A 268 11.84 -7.09 -12.09
C ALA A 268 11.53 -7.94 -13.33
N ASN A 269 11.59 -9.26 -13.16
CA ASN A 269 11.38 -10.27 -14.19
C ASN A 269 12.31 -10.10 -15.40
N ILE A 270 13.58 -9.77 -15.12
CA ILE A 270 14.62 -9.60 -16.13
C ILE A 270 15.25 -10.97 -16.39
N THR A 271 15.09 -11.50 -17.60
CA THR A 271 15.68 -12.78 -17.98
C THR A 271 17.22 -12.71 -18.00
N PRO A 272 17.93 -13.81 -17.71
CA PRO A 272 19.40 -13.81 -17.62
C PRO A 272 20.11 -13.22 -18.84
N ASP A 273 19.60 -13.46 -20.06
CA ASP A 273 20.14 -12.98 -21.33
C ASP A 273 20.05 -11.46 -21.52
N LYS A 274 19.19 -10.77 -20.76
CA LYS A 274 18.99 -9.31 -20.84
C LYS A 274 19.79 -8.51 -19.82
N LYS A 275 20.29 -9.18 -18.78
CA LYS A 275 20.94 -8.54 -17.62
C LYS A 275 22.11 -7.64 -18.04
N ASP A 276 23.03 -8.16 -18.85
CA ASP A 276 24.24 -7.43 -19.26
C ASP A 276 23.93 -6.23 -20.15
N ALA A 277 22.93 -6.36 -21.02
CA ALA A 277 22.49 -5.27 -21.90
C ALA A 277 21.84 -4.13 -21.11
N ILE A 278 20.98 -4.46 -20.14
CA ILE A 278 20.39 -3.48 -19.22
C ILE A 278 21.48 -2.82 -18.37
N ASN A 279 22.44 -3.59 -17.84
CA ASN A 279 23.53 -3.05 -17.04
C ASN A 279 24.39 -2.06 -17.84
N THR A 280 24.69 -2.38 -19.10
CA THR A 280 25.39 -1.49 -20.02
C THR A 280 24.63 -0.18 -20.22
N LEU A 281 23.33 -0.26 -20.49
CA LEU A 281 22.48 0.92 -20.66
C LEU A 281 22.48 1.79 -19.40
N ILE A 282 22.36 1.19 -18.22
CA ILE A 282 22.41 1.91 -16.94
C ILE A 282 23.76 2.66 -16.80
N SER A 283 24.88 1.98 -17.04
CA SER A 283 26.22 2.61 -16.96
C SER A 283 26.42 3.73 -17.98
N GLU A 284 25.98 3.55 -19.23
CA GLU A 284 26.06 4.57 -20.29
C GLU A 284 25.32 5.87 -19.94
N HIS A 285 24.29 5.78 -19.09
CA HIS A 285 23.49 6.93 -18.66
C HIS A 285 23.92 7.47 -17.28
N GLY A 286 25.09 7.06 -16.79
CA GLY A 286 25.69 7.58 -15.55
C GLY A 286 24.98 7.12 -14.27
N MET A 287 24.17 6.07 -14.34
CA MET A 287 23.49 5.51 -13.17
C MET A 287 24.39 4.51 -12.43
N ASP A 288 24.24 4.46 -11.10
CA ASP A 288 24.93 3.51 -10.22
C ASP A 288 24.01 2.32 -9.91
N THR A 289 24.57 1.11 -9.88
CA THR A 289 23.89 -0.15 -9.55
C THR A 289 24.37 -0.75 -8.24
N SER A 290 25.29 -0.09 -7.52
CA SER A 290 25.77 -0.54 -6.21
C SER A 290 24.86 -0.18 -5.05
#